data_AF-A0A950QUD4-F1
#
_entry.id   AF-A0A950QUD4-F1
#
_cell.length_a   1.000
_cell.length_b   1.000
_cell.length_c   1.000
_cell.angle_alpha   90.00
_cell.angle_beta   90.00
_cell.angle_gamma   90.00
#
_symmetry.space_group_name_H-M   'P 1'
#
loop_
_entity.id
_entity.type
_entity.pdbx_description
1 polymer ?
#
loop_
_entity_poly.entity_id
_entity_poly.type
_entity_poly.pdbx_seq_one_letter_code
_entity_poly.pdbx_strand_id
1 'polypeptide(L)'
;MRRNQGAAAVFAILLFCCGLLVGALGHRYYAATVVKAKTAEDFRRHYIAEMRSQLNLTPQQVIQLESILDETKAKYKALRDEYRPAMLRIKEEQIARVKSILTPEQSPKYDRLVAEREWRARDQEDHPRSERHKGFRP
;
A
#
# COMPACT_ATOMS: atom_id res chain seq x y z
N MET A 1 13.03 -12.25 57.38
CA MET A 1 13.07 -12.02 55.92
C MET A 1 11.78 -11.36 55.39
N ARG A 2 11.34 -10.19 55.91
CA ARG A 2 10.09 -9.51 55.47
C ARG A 2 10.24 -8.05 55.00
N ARG A 3 11.45 -7.47 55.08
CA ARG A 3 11.67 -6.02 54.86
C ARG A 3 11.89 -5.61 53.39
N ASN A 4 12.22 -6.55 52.50
CA ASN A 4 12.45 -6.27 51.07
C ASN A 4 11.23 -6.50 50.16
N GLN A 5 10.13 -7.09 50.67
CA GLN A 5 8.95 -7.36 49.84
C GLN A 5 8.14 -6.09 49.53
N GLY A 6 8.11 -5.13 50.46
CA GLY A 6 7.51 -3.81 50.21
C GLY A 6 8.28 -3.02 49.16
N ALA A 7 9.62 -3.05 49.21
CA ALA A 7 10.46 -2.41 48.19
C ALA A 7 10.26 -3.05 46.81
N ALA A 8 10.19 -4.38 46.74
CA ALA A 8 9.92 -5.10 45.49
C ALA A 8 8.55 -4.73 44.89
N ALA A 9 7.51 -4.59 45.72
CA ALA A 9 6.18 -4.17 45.26
C ALA A 9 6.19 -2.73 44.71
N VAL A 10 6.91 -1.80 45.35
CA VAL A 10 7.07 -0.42 44.87
C VAL A 10 7.79 -0.40 43.52
N PHE A 11 8.87 -1.18 43.37
CA PHE A 11 9.56 -1.29 42.08
C PHE A 11 8.68 -1.90 40.99
N ALA A 12 7.87 -2.91 41.31
CA ALA A 12 6.94 -3.51 40.36
C ALA A 12 5.88 -2.51 39.87
N ILE A 13 5.31 -1.71 40.77
CA ILE A 13 4.35 -0.66 40.41
C ILE A 13 5.01 0.41 39.56
N LEU A 14 6.23 0.83 39.91
CA LEU A 14 6.95 1.86 39.17
C LEU A 14 7.28 1.41 37.73
N LEU A 15 7.74 0.16 37.56
CA LEU A 15 7.97 -0.43 36.24
C LEU A 15 6.68 -0.52 35.42
N PHE A 16 5.56 -0.88 36.05
CA PHE A 16 4.25 -0.93 35.38
C PHE A 16 3.79 0.46 34.92
N CYS A 17 3.92 1.48 35.77
CA CYS A 17 3.61 2.87 35.41
C CYS A 17 4.50 3.40 34.29
N CYS A 18 5.80 3.11 34.32
CA CYS A 18 6.71 3.44 33.23
C CYS A 18 6.31 2.73 31.93
N GLY A 19 5.95 1.45 31.99
CA GLY A 19 5.45 0.70 30.83
C GLY A 19 4.17 1.31 30.24
N LEU A 20 3.21 1.71 31.07
CA LEU A 20 1.99 2.40 30.63
C LEU A 20 2.29 3.76 29.99
N LEU A 21 3.19 4.55 30.57
CA LEU A 21 3.59 5.84 30.01
C LEU A 21 4.26 5.67 28.65
N VAL A 22 5.20 4.73 28.53
CA VAL A 22 5.87 4.42 27.25
C VAL A 22 4.87 3.86 26.24
N GLY A 23 3.94 3.00 26.66
CA GLY A 23 2.86 2.49 25.80
C GLY A 23 1.93 3.59 25.29
N ALA A 24 1.51 4.52 26.14
CA ALA A 24 0.65 5.65 25.76
C ALA A 24 1.38 6.65 24.85
N LEU A 25 2.64 6.96 25.14
CA LEU A 25 3.49 7.81 24.29
C LEU A 25 3.78 7.14 22.95
N GLY A 26 4.08 5.85 22.95
CA GLY A 26 4.28 5.03 21.75
C GLY A 26 3.03 4.99 20.89
N HIS A 27 1.86 4.73 21.47
CA HIS A 27 0.58 4.75 20.75
C HIS A 27 0.29 6.14 20.15
N ARG A 28 0.53 7.23 20.88
CA ARG A 28 0.34 8.60 20.35
C ARG A 28 1.32 8.93 19.22
N TYR A 29 2.58 8.53 19.33
CA TYR A 29 3.56 8.75 18.27
C TYR A 29 3.24 7.90 17.03
N TYR A 30 2.87 6.63 17.22
CA TYR A 30 2.49 5.74 16.12
C TYR A 30 1.22 6.23 15.41
N ALA A 31 0.21 6.66 16.15
CA ALA A 31 -1.01 7.23 15.57
C ALA A 31 -0.75 8.57 14.84
N ALA A 32 0.24 9.37 15.29
CA ALA A 32 0.62 10.61 14.64
C ALA A 32 1.54 10.42 13.41
N THR A 33 2.30 9.31 13.36
CA THR A 33 3.15 8.96 12.20
C THR A 33 2.45 8.05 11.18
N VAL A 34 1.28 7.47 11.53
CA VAL A 34 0.35 6.88 10.56
C VAL A 34 -0.27 8.02 9.75
N VAL A 35 0.46 8.44 8.72
CA VAL A 35 -0.07 9.21 7.60
C VAL A 35 -1.23 8.39 7.03
N LYS A 36 -2.48 8.80 7.26
CA LYS A 36 -3.66 8.23 6.60
C LYS A 36 -3.37 8.20 5.10
N ALA A 37 -3.20 7.01 4.54
CA ALA A 37 -2.94 6.82 3.12
C ALA A 37 -4.13 7.40 2.33
N LYS A 38 -3.88 8.35 1.42
CA LYS A 38 -4.91 8.85 0.51
C LYS A 38 -5.34 7.71 -0.41
N THR A 39 -6.53 7.18 -0.20
CA THR A 39 -7.11 6.09 -0.98
C THR A 39 -7.42 6.54 -2.41
N ALA A 40 -7.65 5.60 -3.33
CA ALA A 40 -8.11 5.92 -4.69
C ALA A 40 -9.44 6.72 -4.66
N GLU A 41 -10.27 6.51 -3.64
CA GLU A 41 -11.45 7.34 -3.40
C GLU A 41 -11.09 8.77 -2.97
N ASP A 42 -10.05 8.96 -2.15
CA ASP A 42 -9.61 10.30 -1.76
C ASP A 42 -9.09 11.10 -2.96
N PHE A 43 -8.40 10.44 -3.90
CA PHE A 43 -8.02 11.06 -5.18
C PHE A 43 -9.24 11.41 -6.02
N ARG A 44 -10.23 10.51 -6.13
CA ARG A 44 -11.48 10.77 -6.86
C ARG A 44 -12.23 11.97 -6.27
N ARG A 45 -12.39 12.00 -4.95
CA ARG A 45 -13.06 13.09 -4.23
C ARG A 45 -12.32 14.41 -4.41
N HIS A 46 -10.99 14.39 -4.35
CA HIS A 46 -10.17 15.58 -4.57
C HIS A 46 -10.33 16.13 -6.00
N TYR A 47 -10.27 15.25 -7.00
CA TYR A 47 -10.45 15.62 -8.40
C TYR A 47 -11.83 16.22 -8.66
N ILE A 48 -12.90 15.60 -8.15
CA ILE A 48 -14.27 16.14 -8.30
C ILE A 48 -14.40 17.49 -7.59
N ALA A 49 -13.84 17.64 -6.39
CA ALA A 49 -13.87 18.89 -5.65
C ALA A 49 -13.11 20.01 -6.40
N GLU A 50 -11.96 19.68 -6.99
CA GLU A 50 -11.18 20.59 -7.82
C GLU A 50 -11.96 21.02 -9.07
N MET A 51 -12.51 20.07 -9.83
CA MET A 51 -13.32 20.37 -11.02
C MET A 51 -14.56 21.18 -10.68
N ARG A 52 -15.24 20.87 -9.58
CA ARG A 52 -16.39 21.64 -9.11
C ARG A 52 -16.00 23.09 -8.79
N SER A 53 -14.88 23.30 -8.11
CA SER A 53 -14.39 24.62 -7.72
C SER A 53 -13.93 25.44 -8.92
N GLN A 54 -13.11 24.86 -9.79
CA GLN A 54 -12.52 25.57 -10.92
C GLN A 54 -13.52 25.85 -12.05
N LEU A 55 -14.49 24.95 -12.26
CA LEU A 55 -15.46 25.04 -13.35
C LEU A 55 -16.86 25.49 -12.88
N ASN A 56 -17.02 25.77 -11.58
CA ASN A 56 -18.30 26.13 -10.96
C ASN A 56 -19.43 25.16 -11.30
N LEU A 57 -19.15 23.85 -11.20
CA LEU A 57 -20.11 22.82 -11.60
C LEU A 57 -21.36 22.85 -10.71
N THR A 58 -22.52 22.77 -11.36
CA THR A 58 -23.82 22.57 -10.69
C THR A 58 -23.88 21.17 -10.04
N PRO A 59 -24.77 20.95 -9.06
CA PRO A 59 -24.96 19.63 -8.46
C PRO A 59 -25.27 18.54 -9.49
N GLN A 60 -26.06 18.85 -10.52
CA GLN A 60 -26.37 17.89 -11.59
C GLN A 60 -25.13 17.54 -12.43
N GLN A 61 -24.28 18.51 -12.74
CA GLN A 61 -23.03 18.26 -13.47
C GLN A 61 -22.03 17.44 -12.66
N VAL A 62 -21.99 17.61 -11.33
CA VAL A 62 -21.15 16.78 -10.45
C VAL A 62 -21.61 15.32 -10.49
N ILE A 63 -22.92 15.05 -10.42
CA ILE A 63 -23.46 13.69 -10.52
C ILE A 63 -23.11 13.06 -11.87
N GLN A 64 -23.20 13.83 -12.96
CA GLN A 64 -22.79 13.35 -14.29
C GLN A 64 -21.29 13.06 -14.35
N LEU A 65 -20.45 13.93 -13.78
CA LEU A 65 -19.01 13.71 -13.71
C LEU A 65 -18.68 12.42 -12.93
N GLU A 66 -19.37 12.15 -11.82
CA GLU A 66 -19.21 10.90 -11.07
C GLU A 66 -19.54 9.68 -11.93
N SER A 67 -20.67 9.69 -12.64
CA SER A 67 -21.07 8.61 -13.55
C SER A 67 -20.03 8.37 -14.63
N ILE A 68 -19.51 9.44 -15.25
CA ILE A 68 -18.47 9.34 -16.29
C ILE A 68 -17.20 8.69 -15.73
N LEU A 69 -16.78 9.07 -14.53
CA LEU A 69 -15.58 8.50 -13.90
C LEU A 69 -15.78 7.02 -13.56
N ASP A 70 -16.97 6.62 -13.10
CA ASP A 70 -17.29 5.23 -12.76
C ASP A 70 -17.34 4.35 -14.01
N GLU A 71 -18.00 4.79 -15.08
CA GLU A 71 -18.01 4.11 -16.37
C GLU A 71 -16.60 3.97 -16.96
N THR A 72 -15.80 5.04 -16.87
CA THR A 72 -14.42 5.04 -17.36
C THR A 72 -13.59 4.01 -16.58
N LYS A 73 -13.72 3.98 -15.25
CA LYS A 73 -13.06 2.96 -14.40
C LYS A 73 -13.47 1.54 -14.81
N ALA A 74 -14.76 1.31 -15.07
CA ALA A 74 -15.26 0.01 -15.53
C ALA A 74 -14.65 -0.40 -16.88
N LYS A 75 -14.59 0.51 -17.85
CA LYS A 75 -13.96 0.28 -19.16
C LYS A 75 -12.49 -0.07 -19.04
N TYR A 76 -11.72 0.68 -18.24
CA TYR A 76 -10.32 0.36 -17.99
C TYR A 76 -10.14 -1.00 -17.31
N LYS A 77 -11.01 -1.36 -16.37
CA LYS A 77 -10.96 -2.67 -15.71
C LYS A 77 -11.21 -3.79 -16.72
N ALA A 78 -12.24 -3.66 -17.55
CA ALA A 78 -12.55 -4.64 -18.59
C ALA A 78 -11.38 -4.83 -19.56
N LEU A 79 -10.81 -3.73 -20.05
CA LEU A 79 -9.63 -3.75 -20.91
C LEU A 79 -8.44 -4.45 -20.22
N ARG A 80 -8.17 -4.12 -18.95
CA ARG A 80 -7.09 -4.76 -18.19
C ARG A 80 -7.32 -6.28 -18.08
N ASP A 81 -8.56 -6.70 -17.83
CA ASP A 81 -8.90 -8.11 -17.69
C ASP A 81 -8.75 -8.87 -19.03
N GLU A 82 -9.07 -8.22 -20.15
CA GLU A 82 -8.92 -8.77 -21.51
C GLU A 82 -7.45 -9.01 -21.89
N TYR A 83 -6.57 -8.04 -21.65
CA TYR A 83 -5.15 -8.15 -22.04
C TYR A 83 -4.25 -8.83 -21.00
N ARG A 84 -4.72 -9.03 -19.76
CA ARG A 84 -3.97 -9.74 -18.70
C ARG A 84 -3.40 -11.09 -19.16
N PRO A 85 -4.16 -12.01 -19.78
CA PRO A 85 -3.61 -13.30 -20.22
C PRO A 85 -2.51 -13.15 -21.27
N ALA A 86 -2.67 -12.22 -22.22
CA ALA A 86 -1.65 -11.96 -23.23
C ALA A 86 -0.35 -11.45 -22.60
N MET A 87 -0.46 -10.57 -21.59
CA MET A 87 0.69 -10.06 -20.84
C MET A 87 1.41 -11.15 -20.06
N LEU A 88 0.66 -12.05 -19.41
CA LEU A 88 1.21 -13.19 -18.68
C LEU A 88 1.99 -14.12 -19.62
N ARG A 89 1.44 -14.42 -20.80
CA ARG A 89 2.12 -15.24 -21.80
C ARG A 89 3.44 -14.61 -22.26
N ILE A 90 3.45 -13.32 -22.59
CA ILE A 90 4.67 -12.60 -22.98
C ILE A 90 5.73 -12.69 -21.88
N LYS A 91 5.31 -12.55 -20.62
CA LYS A 91 6.20 -12.67 -19.46
C LYS A 91 6.76 -14.08 -19.30
N GLU A 92 5.94 -15.11 -19.45
CA GLU A 92 6.38 -16.51 -19.39
C GLU A 92 7.38 -16.84 -20.50
N GLU A 93 7.10 -16.40 -21.73
CA GLU A 93 8.02 -16.53 -22.87
C GLU A 93 9.36 -15.83 -22.60
N GLN A 94 9.33 -14.63 -22.03
CA GLN A 94 10.54 -13.92 -21.62
C GLN A 94 11.34 -14.72 -20.58
N ILE A 95 10.68 -15.22 -19.53
CA ILE A 95 11.30 -16.01 -18.46
C ILE A 95 11.95 -17.27 -19.06
N ALA A 96 11.25 -17.99 -19.95
CA ALA A 96 11.78 -19.17 -20.61
C ALA A 96 13.04 -18.87 -21.44
N ARG A 97 13.03 -17.79 -22.23
CA ARG A 97 14.18 -17.34 -23.04
C ARG A 97 15.36 -16.89 -22.19
N VAL A 98 15.11 -16.29 -21.03
CA VAL A 98 16.18 -15.97 -20.09
C VAL A 98 16.74 -17.26 -19.50
N LYS A 99 15.90 -18.19 -19.06
CA LYS A 99 16.38 -19.47 -18.51
C LYS A 99 17.20 -20.30 -19.50
N SER A 100 16.92 -20.22 -20.80
CA SER A 100 17.69 -20.96 -21.82
C SER A 100 19.15 -20.51 -21.97
N ILE A 101 19.50 -19.30 -21.51
CA ILE A 101 20.88 -18.80 -21.55
C ILE A 101 21.60 -18.89 -20.19
N LEU A 102 20.93 -19.38 -19.15
CA LEU A 102 21.49 -19.52 -17.80
C LEU A 102 22.13 -20.88 -17.62
N THR A 103 23.15 -20.94 -16.77
CA THR A 103 23.68 -22.23 -16.32
C THR A 103 22.71 -22.90 -15.33
N PRO A 104 22.79 -24.23 -15.15
CA PRO A 104 21.96 -24.95 -14.18
C PRO A 104 22.06 -24.38 -12.75
N GLU A 105 23.23 -23.87 -12.36
CA GLU A 105 23.48 -23.29 -11.04
C GLU A 105 22.86 -21.89 -10.88
N GLN A 106 22.65 -21.16 -11.99
CA GLN A 106 22.10 -19.81 -12.01
C GLN A 106 20.56 -19.80 -12.02
N SER A 107 19.93 -20.82 -12.60
CA SER A 107 18.46 -20.91 -12.75
C SER A 107 17.68 -20.74 -11.44
N PRO A 108 18.05 -21.40 -10.32
CA PRO A 108 17.35 -21.23 -9.04
C PRO A 108 17.40 -19.80 -8.49
N LYS A 109 18.51 -19.07 -8.74
CA LYS A 109 18.64 -17.67 -8.32
C LYS A 109 17.71 -16.78 -9.14
N TYR A 110 17.59 -17.03 -10.44
CA TYR A 110 16.68 -16.28 -11.31
C TYR A 110 15.21 -16.52 -10.94
N ASP A 111 14.82 -17.76 -10.66
CA ASP A 111 13.45 -18.09 -10.25
C ASP A 111 13.03 -17.34 -8.96
N ARG A 112 13.95 -17.22 -7.99
CA ARG A 112 13.72 -16.40 -6.78
C ARG A 112 13.53 -14.92 -7.10
N LEU A 113 14.34 -14.36 -8.01
CA LEU A 113 14.22 -12.96 -8.42
C LEU A 113 12.88 -12.68 -9.12
N VAL A 114 12.41 -13.61 -9.94
CA VAL A 114 11.10 -13.51 -10.60
C VAL A 114 9.97 -13.57 -9.55
N ALA A 115 10.02 -14.55 -8.64
CA ALA A 115 9.02 -14.70 -7.59
C ALA A 115 8.95 -13.47 -6.66
N GLU A 116 10.10 -12.88 -6.30
CA GLU A 116 10.15 -11.66 -5.50
C GLU A 116 9.53 -10.47 -6.23
N ARG A 117 9.83 -10.31 -7.52
CA ARG A 117 9.20 -9.25 -8.34
C ARG A 117 7.70 -9.42 -8.43
N GLU A 118 7.21 -10.65 -8.56
CA GLU A 118 5.78 -10.93 -8.56
C GLU A 118 5.12 -10.66 -7.23
N TRP A 119 5.75 -11.06 -6.14
CA TRP A 119 5.25 -10.77 -4.80
C TRP A 119 5.15 -9.26 -4.58
N ARG A 120 6.19 -8.49 -4.93
CA ARG A 120 6.16 -7.03 -4.87
C ARG A 120 5.11 -6.41 -5.81
N ALA A 121 4.86 -7.00 -6.96
CA ALA A 121 3.85 -6.51 -7.90
C ALA A 121 2.42 -6.74 -7.38
N ARG A 122 2.16 -7.91 -6.79
CA ARG A 122 0.88 -8.24 -6.14
C ARG A 122 0.64 -7.37 -4.91
N ASP A 123 1.65 -7.27 -4.05
CA ASP A 123 1.66 -6.38 -2.89
C ASP A 123 1.33 -4.93 -3.30
N GLN A 124 1.91 -4.45 -4.40
CA GLN A 124 1.61 -3.13 -4.95
C GLN A 124 0.23 -2.97 -5.62
N GLU A 125 -0.43 -4.06 -6.02
CA GLU A 125 -1.82 -4.04 -6.49
C GLU A 125 -2.81 -4.08 -5.32
N ASP A 126 -2.47 -4.79 -4.26
CA ASP A 126 -3.26 -4.90 -3.03
C ASP A 126 -3.10 -3.66 -2.12
N HIS A 127 -1.94 -2.98 -2.18
CA HIS A 127 -1.71 -1.71 -1.48
C HIS A 127 -2.04 -0.49 -2.36
N PRO A 128 -2.82 0.49 -1.86
CA PRO A 128 -3.18 1.68 -2.62
C PRO A 128 -1.93 2.47 -3.06
N ARG A 129 -1.90 2.88 -4.34
CA ARG A 129 -0.80 3.61 -5.03
C ARG A 129 -0.17 4.79 -4.27
N SER A 130 -0.79 5.28 -3.21
CA SER A 130 -0.30 6.36 -2.34
C SER A 130 1.00 6.08 -1.62
N GLU A 131 1.41 4.82 -1.44
CA GLU A 131 2.68 4.49 -0.77
C GLU A 131 3.90 4.53 -1.69
N ARG A 132 3.72 4.39 -3.01
CA ARG A 132 4.85 4.32 -3.97
C ARG A 132 5.59 5.65 -4.17
N HIS A 133 4.95 6.78 -3.89
CA HIS A 133 5.54 8.10 -4.16
C HIS A 133 6.56 8.59 -3.11
N LYS A 134 6.73 7.85 -1.99
CA LYS A 134 7.71 8.21 -0.94
C LYS A 134 9.15 7.75 -1.22
N GLY A 135 9.37 6.91 -2.24
CA GLY A 135 10.68 6.33 -2.55
C GLY A 135 11.52 7.06 -3.60
N PHE A 136 10.99 8.12 -4.23
CA PHE A 136 11.72 8.89 -5.24
C PHE A 136 11.50 10.38 -4.98
N ARG A 137 12.40 10.99 -4.22
CA ARG A 137 12.67 12.43 -4.31
C ARG A 137 14.09 12.59 -4.88
N PRO A 138 14.31 13.41 -5.91
CA PRO A 138 15.64 13.93 -6.22
C PRO A 138 16.16 14.81 -5.06
#